data_AF-A0A1Y4K2H5-F1
#
_entry.id   AF-A0A1Y4K2H5-F1
#
_cell.length_a   1.000
_cell.length_b   1.000
_cell.length_c   1.000
_cell.angle_alpha   90.00
_cell.angle_beta   90.00
_cell.angle_gamma   90.00
#
_symmetry.space_group_name_H-M   'P 1'
#
loop_
_entity.id
_entity.type
_entity.pdbx_description
1 polymer ?
#
loop_
_entity_poly.entity_id
_entity_poly.type
_entity_poly.pdbx_seq_one_letter_code
_entity_poly.pdbx_strand_id
1 'polypeptide(L)'
;MSAKDYKICPALFYAYIAKVSKRNPNMMLEDRRVIDEEEIFALIEWYLHNYCVTNRTDSVTISAKEGELFTITAKGKLLEKIKEELNKGQL
;
A
#
# COMPACT_ATOMS: atom_id res chain seq x y z
N MET A 1 -3.14 -20.05 -8.02
CA MET A 1 -2.26 -19.59 -6.93
C MET A 1 -3.14 -19.02 -5.82
N SER A 2 -3.01 -19.46 -4.57
CA SER A 2 -3.80 -18.88 -3.47
C SER A 2 -3.01 -17.76 -2.82
N ALA A 3 -3.56 -16.53 -2.79
CA ALA A 3 -2.86 -15.36 -2.26
C ALA A 3 -2.38 -15.54 -0.81
N LYS A 4 -3.09 -16.35 -0.02
CA LYS A 4 -2.73 -16.67 1.38
C LYS A 4 -1.39 -17.40 1.55
N ASP A 5 -0.89 -18.04 0.50
CA ASP A 5 0.36 -18.81 0.53
C ASP A 5 1.59 -17.91 0.30
N TYR A 6 1.40 -16.61 0.05
CA TYR A 6 2.46 -15.66 -0.27
C TYR A 6 2.60 -14.57 0.79
N LYS A 7 3.81 -14.02 0.91
CA LYS A 7 4.12 -12.87 1.78
C LYS A 7 4.95 -11.84 1.03
N ILE A 8 4.80 -10.58 1.41
CA ILE A 8 5.72 -9.50 1.04
C ILE A 8 6.98 -9.68 1.89
N CYS A 9 8.13 -9.72 1.23
CA CYS A 9 9.43 -9.88 1.85
C CYS A 9 10.30 -8.68 1.47
N PRO A 10 10.74 -7.87 2.46
CA PRO A 10 11.74 -6.84 2.21
C PRO A 10 13.10 -7.52 1.95
N ALA A 11 13.81 -7.01 0.96
CA ALA A 11 15.19 -7.36 0.65
C ALA A 11 16.06 -6.10 0.62
N LEU A 12 17.36 -6.29 0.43
CA LEU A 12 18.27 -5.15 0.28
C LEU A 12 17.98 -4.44 -1.05
N PHE A 13 17.38 -3.24 -0.97
CA PHE A 13 16.99 -2.36 -2.09
C PHE A 13 15.79 -2.77 -2.95
N TYR A 14 15.03 -3.80 -2.58
CA TYR A 14 13.78 -4.17 -3.27
C TYR A 14 12.83 -4.94 -2.34
N ALA A 15 11.60 -5.16 -2.78
CA ALA A 15 10.65 -6.06 -2.13
C ALA A 15 10.22 -7.13 -3.13
N TYR A 16 9.82 -8.30 -2.62
CA TYR A 16 9.25 -9.35 -3.45
C TYR A 16 8.07 -10.02 -2.76
N ILE A 17 7.17 -10.58 -3.57
CA ILE A 17 6.14 -11.50 -3.11
C ILE A 17 6.71 -12.91 -3.28
N ALA A 18 6.83 -13.67 -2.20
CA ALA A 18 7.30 -15.06 -2.25
C ALA A 18 6.36 -16.02 -1.57
N LYS A 19 6.32 -17.25 -2.10
CA LYS A 19 5.57 -18.34 -1.52
C LYS A 19 6.24 -18.85 -0.25
N VAL A 20 5.47 -19.01 0.80
CA VAL A 20 5.92 -19.55 2.08
C VAL A 20 5.93 -21.08 2.02
N SER A 21 6.98 -21.71 2.53
CA SER A 21 7.03 -23.16 2.70
C SER A 21 5.96 -23.63 3.69
N LYS A 22 5.15 -24.62 3.28
CA LYS A 22 4.17 -25.26 4.16
C LYS A 22 4.81 -26.07 5.29
N ARG A 23 6.06 -26.50 5.10
CA ARG A 23 6.82 -27.29 6.10
C ARG A 23 7.55 -26.41 7.10
N ASN A 24 7.98 -25.22 6.67
CA ASN A 24 8.69 -24.27 7.51
C ASN A 24 8.18 -22.84 7.23
N PRO A 25 7.35 -22.25 8.11
CA PRO A 25 6.77 -20.92 7.91
C PRO A 25 7.78 -19.76 7.79
N ASN A 26 9.04 -20.00 8.17
CA ASN A 26 10.12 -19.03 8.09
C ASN A 26 10.94 -19.14 6.80
N MET A 27 10.62 -20.12 5.93
CA MET A 27 11.33 -20.35 4.67
C MET A 27 10.49 -19.86 3.49
N MET A 28 11.07 -18.97 2.67
CA MET A 28 10.50 -18.54 1.40
C MET A 28 11.03 -19.43 0.27
N LEU A 29 10.17 -19.80 -0.66
CA LEU A 29 10.50 -20.62 -1.82
C LEU A 29 10.96 -19.75 -3.01
N GLU A 30 11.55 -20.39 -4.02
CA GLU A 30 11.98 -19.74 -5.26
C GLU A 30 10.83 -19.22 -6.13
N ASP A 31 9.61 -19.68 -5.86
CA ASP A 31 8.38 -19.10 -6.41
C ASP A 31 8.18 -17.70 -5.81
N ARG A 32 8.81 -16.72 -6.46
CA ARG A 32 8.87 -15.33 -6.05
C ARG A 32 8.81 -14.38 -7.24
N ARG A 33 8.30 -13.18 -6.99
CA ARG A 33 8.23 -12.07 -7.96
C ARG A 33 8.62 -10.78 -7.29
N VAL A 34 9.52 -10.01 -7.89
CA VAL A 34 9.87 -8.66 -7.42
C VAL A 34 8.64 -7.76 -7.53
N ILE A 35 8.40 -6.95 -6.49
CA ILE A 35 7.45 -5.85 -6.54
C ILE A 35 8.19 -4.68 -7.15
N ASP A 36 7.74 -4.24 -8.32
CA ASP A 36 8.36 -3.12 -9.00
C ASP A 36 7.94 -1.78 -8.39
N GLU A 37 8.62 -0.71 -8.79
CA GLU A 37 8.39 0.63 -8.27
C GLU A 37 7.01 1.18 -8.66
N GLU A 38 6.51 0.84 -9.85
CA GLU A 38 5.19 1.27 -10.33
C GLU A 38 4.06 0.65 -9.50
N GLU A 39 4.19 -0.63 -9.13
CA GLU A 39 3.28 -1.33 -8.22
C GLU A 39 3.30 -0.73 -6.82
N ILE A 40 4.48 -0.33 -6.32
CA ILE A 40 4.59 0.36 -5.03
C ILE A 40 3.83 1.69 -5.08
N PHE A 41 4.02 2.49 -6.13
CA PHE A 41 3.31 3.77 -6.27
C PHE A 41 1.81 3.57 -6.43
N ALA A 42 1.36 2.57 -7.20
CA ALA A 42 -0.05 2.26 -7.36
C ALA A 42 -0.70 1.86 -6.02
N LEU A 43 0.01 1.08 -5.18
CA LEU A 43 -0.47 0.71 -3.85
C LEU A 43 -0.57 1.91 -2.90
N ILE A 44 0.43 2.81 -2.94
CA ILE A 44 0.42 4.05 -2.16
C ILE A 44 -0.73 4.96 -2.60
N GLU A 45 -0.92 5.14 -3.91
CA GLU A 45 -2.01 5.95 -4.47
C GLU A 45 -3.38 5.40 -4.06
N TRP A 46 -3.59 4.08 -4.21
CA TRP A 46 -4.81 3.42 -3.80
C TRP A 46 -5.09 3.59 -2.31
N TYR A 47 -4.08 3.40 -1.46
CA TYR A 47 -4.22 3.54 -0.01
C TYR A 47 -4.56 4.98 0.38
N LEU A 48 -3.81 5.96 -0.15
CA LEU A 48 -4.02 7.38 0.11
C LEU A 48 -5.44 7.80 -0.31
N HIS A 49 -5.86 7.43 -1.52
CA HIS A 49 -7.21 7.70 -2.03
C HIS A 49 -8.28 7.23 -1.05
N ASN A 50 -8.24 5.94 -0.69
CA ASN A 50 -9.29 5.34 0.13
C ASN A 50 -9.29 5.90 1.55
N TYR A 51 -8.11 6.16 2.12
CA TYR A 51 -7.99 6.79 3.43
C TYR A 51 -8.59 8.19 3.41
N CYS A 52 -8.24 9.01 2.42
CA CYS A 52 -8.75 10.37 2.26
C CYS A 52 -10.27 10.43 2.08
N VAL A 53 -10.83 9.55 1.23
CA VAL A 53 -12.29 9.46 1.04
C VAL A 53 -12.99 9.02 2.32
N THR A 54 -12.48 7.98 2.99
CA THR A 54 -13.10 7.43 4.21
C THR A 54 -13.08 8.44 5.37
N ASN A 55 -11.96 9.17 5.52
CA ASN A 55 -11.75 10.08 6.65
C ASN A 55 -12.04 11.54 6.32
N ARG A 56 -12.53 11.84 5.10
CA ARG A 56 -12.81 13.21 4.61
C ARG A 56 -11.63 14.16 4.80
N THR A 57 -10.44 13.70 4.43
CA THR A 57 -9.17 14.43 4.53
C THR A 57 -8.44 14.41 3.18
N ASP A 58 -7.38 15.19 3.02
CA ASP A 58 -6.51 15.22 1.84
C ASP A 58 -5.12 14.61 2.08
N SER A 59 -4.88 14.12 3.30
CA SER A 59 -3.58 13.64 3.71
C SER A 59 -3.66 12.49 4.71
N VAL A 60 -2.58 11.70 4.76
CA VAL A 60 -2.39 10.63 5.74
C VAL A 60 -1.02 10.79 6.41
N THR A 61 -1.00 10.75 7.72
CA THR A 61 0.22 10.70 8.52
C THR A 61 0.52 9.27 8.88
N ILE A 62 1.69 8.77 8.46
CA ILE A 62 2.19 7.45 8.80
C ILE A 62 3.11 7.59 10.02
N SER A 63 2.74 6.92 11.11
CA SER A 63 3.44 7.00 12.40
C SER A 63 3.91 5.62 12.83
N ALA A 64 5.06 5.57 13.49
CA ALA A 64 5.54 4.40 14.23
C ALA A 64 5.53 4.69 15.74
N LYS A 65 5.90 3.71 16.56
CA LYS A 65 5.98 3.86 18.03
C LYS A 65 6.86 5.02 18.47
N GLU A 66 7.83 5.44 17.65
CA GLU A 66 8.79 6.50 17.94
C GLU A 66 8.34 7.88 17.43
N GLY A 67 7.18 7.98 16.78
CA GLY A 67 6.63 9.25 16.28
C GLY A 67 6.19 9.19 14.82
N GLU A 68 5.95 10.37 14.25
CA GLU A 68 5.64 10.51 12.83
C GLU A 68 6.84 10.10 11.96
N LEU A 69 6.60 9.22 10.98
CA LEU A 69 7.60 8.85 10.00
C LEU A 69 7.53 9.80 8.80
N PHE A 70 6.33 9.96 8.23
CA PHE A 70 6.08 10.85 7.09
C PHE A 70 4.59 11.10 6.92
N THR A 71 4.28 12.23 6.28
CA THR A 71 2.92 12.57 5.84
C THR A 71 2.86 12.58 4.32
N ILE A 72 1.83 11.94 3.76
CA ILE A 72 1.53 11.97 2.33
C ILE A 72 0.29 12.82 2.12
N THR A 73 0.41 13.86 1.29
CA THR A 73 -0.72 14.74 0.91
C THR A 73 -1.07 14.52 -0.56
N ALA A 74 -2.35 14.25 -0.83
CA ALA A 74 -2.86 14.14 -2.18
C ALA A 74 -2.77 15.47 -2.93
N LYS A 75 -2.31 15.44 -4.18
CA LYS A 75 -2.16 16.63 -5.04
C LYS A 75 -2.60 16.34 -6.48
N GLY A 76 -2.83 17.40 -7.25
CA GLY A 76 -3.21 17.31 -8.66
C GLY A 76 -4.45 16.46 -8.88
N LYS A 77 -4.40 15.61 -9.93
CA LYS A 77 -5.52 14.75 -10.34
C LYS A 77 -6.06 13.83 -9.24
N LEU A 78 -5.19 13.36 -8.35
CA LEU A 78 -5.61 12.51 -7.24
C LEU A 78 -6.50 13.27 -6.25
N LEU A 79 -6.13 14.51 -5.92
CA LEU A 79 -6.92 15.37 -5.04
C LEU A 79 -8.27 15.75 -5.68
N GLU A 80 -8.28 16.01 -6.98
CA GLU A 80 -9.50 16.26 -7.74
C GLU A 80 -10.46 15.07 -7.65
N LYS A 81 -9.95 13.85 -7.91
CA LYS A 81 -10.72 12.61 -7.80
C LYS A 81 -11.30 12.39 -6.40
N ILE A 82 -10.51 12.58 -5.35
CA ILE A 82 -10.97 12.46 -3.96
C ILE A 82 -12.11 13.45 -3.68
N LYS A 83 -11.98 14.71 -4.09
CA LYS A 83 -13.02 15.73 -3.90
C LYS A 83 -14.32 15.38 -4.63
N GLU A 84 -14.23 14.85 -5.84
CA GLU A 84 -15.41 14.40 -6.60
C GLU A 84 -16.17 13.28 -5.87
N GLU A 85 -15.46 12.28 -5.32
CA GLU A 85 -16.10 11.18 -4.58
C GLU A 85 -16.73 11.66 -3.26
N LEU A 86 -16.04 12.55 -2.54
CA LEU A 86 -16.57 13.15 -1.32
C LEU A 86 -17.87 13.94 -1.56
N ASN A 87 -17.98 14.62 -2.71
CA ASN A 87 -19.17 15.36 -3.10
C ASN A 87 -20.31 14.44 -3.56
N LYS A 88 -20.01 13.29 -4.17
CA LYS A 88 -21.02 12.30 -4.61
C LYS A 88 -21.69 11.57 -3.44
N GLY A 89 -21.00 11.42 -2.30
CA GLY A 89 -21.52 10.77 -1.09
C GLY A 89 -22.41 11.65 -0.19
N GLN A 90 -22.85 12.84 -0.65
CA GLN A 90 -23.71 13.76 0.10
C GLN A 90 -25.18 13.79 -0.38
N LEU A 91 -25.58 12.86 -1.25
CA LEU A 91 -26.97 12.62 -1.70
C LEU A 91 -27.56 11.40 -0.98
#